data_AF-A0A250VKZ1-F1
#
_entry.id   AF-A0A250VKZ1-F1
#
_cell.length_a   1.000
_cell.length_b   1.000
_cell.length_c   1.000
_cell.angle_alpha   90.00
_cell.angle_beta   90.00
_cell.angle_gamma   90.00
#
_symmetry.space_group_name_H-M   'P 1'
#
loop_
_entity.id
_entity.type
_entity.pdbx_description
1 polymer ?
#
loop_
_entity_poly.entity_id
_entity_poly.type
_entity_poly.pdbx_seq_one_letter_code
_entity_poly.pdbx_strand_id
1 'polypeptide(L)' 'MVRAIRTGRVYYLNARAGGIQKRTSILWGRRDVVVRSNVAEAYKDAIRDSRLVFLEEGAHSPATAVLIDLESGL' A
#
# COMPACT_ATOMS: atom_id res chain seq x y z
N MET A 1 -15.68 15.00 -2.82
CA MET A 1 -14.42 14.67 -3.52
C MET A 1 -13.62 15.96 -3.69
N VAL A 2 -12.50 16.10 -2.97
CA VAL A 2 -11.83 17.37 -2.67
C VAL A 2 -11.01 17.87 -3.87
N ARG A 3 -11.03 19.20 -4.13
CA ARG A 3 -10.41 19.93 -5.26
C ARG A 3 -8.97 19.48 -5.62
N ALA A 4 -8.20 19.01 -4.63
CA ALA A 4 -6.85 18.49 -4.79
C ALA A 4 -6.74 17.32 -5.79
N ILE A 5 -7.77 16.48 -5.93
CA ILE A 5 -7.78 15.35 -6.88
C ILE A 5 -7.88 15.84 -8.34
N ARG A 6 -8.53 16.99 -8.58
CA ARG A 6 -8.77 17.52 -9.93
C ARG A 6 -7.62 18.33 -10.51
N THR A 7 -6.79 18.95 -9.67
CA THR A 7 -5.75 19.88 -10.11
C THR A 7 -4.36 19.55 -9.55
N GLY A 8 -4.23 18.45 -8.81
CA GLY A 8 -2.97 18.01 -8.27
C GLY A 8 -2.01 17.53 -9.37
N ARG A 9 -0.71 17.72 -9.15
CA ARG A 9 0.32 17.11 -10.00
C ARG A 9 0.26 15.59 -9.85
N VAL A 10 0.24 14.89 -10.99
CA VAL A 10 0.41 13.44 -11.03
C VAL A 10 1.90 13.13 -10.89
N TYR A 11 2.25 12.26 -9.94
CA TYR A 11 3.63 11.82 -9.73
C TYR A 11 3.78 10.36 -10.14
N TYR A 12 4.68 10.10 -11.08
CA TYR A 12 5.09 8.74 -11.45
C TYR A 12 6.36 8.38 -10.66
N LEU A 13 6.20 7.57 -9.61
CA LEU A 13 7.29 7.19 -8.71
C LEU A 13 7.88 5.81 -9.00
N ASN A 14 7.32 5.07 -9.96
CA ASN A 14 7.75 3.73 -10.37
C ASN A 14 9.26 3.66 -10.68
N ALA A 15 9.79 4.60 -11.46
CA ALA A 15 11.23 4.63 -11.80
C ALA A 15 12.14 5.04 -10.63
N ARG A 16 11.57 5.54 -9.53
CA ARG A 16 12.31 6.05 -8.37
C ARG A 16 12.24 5.10 -7.16
N ALA A 17 11.27 4.19 -7.14
CA ALA A 17 11.05 3.27 -6.02
C ALA A 17 12.31 2.43 -5.70
N GLY A 18 13.05 1.99 -6.72
CA GLY A 18 14.30 1.24 -6.52
C GLY A 18 15.43 2.02 -5.86
N GLY A 19 15.32 3.35 -5.77
CA GLY A 19 16.25 4.20 -5.01
C GLY A 19 16.04 4.12 -3.49
N ILE A 20 14.99 3.47 -3.00
CA ILE A 20 14.75 3.29 -1.56
C ILE A 20 15.76 2.28 -1.01
N GLN A 21 16.64 2.75 -0.14
CA GLN A 21 17.72 1.94 0.45
C GLN A 21 17.41 1.44 1.87
N LYS A 22 16.36 1.94 2.50
CA LYS A 22 15.99 1.56 3.86
C LYS A 22 15.11 0.30 3.85
N ARG A 23 15.21 -0.48 4.93
CA ARG A 23 14.30 -1.62 5.17
C ARG A 23 12.86 -1.12 5.11
N THR A 24 12.07 -1.71 4.23
CA THR A 24 10.73 -1.21 3.91
C THR A 24 9.68 -2.30 4.11
N SER A 25 8.56 -1.95 4.74
CA SER A 25 7.36 -2.80 4.78
C SER A 25 6.31 -2.20 3.87
N ILE A 26 5.80 -2.99 2.93
CA ILE A 26 4.70 -2.65 2.05
C ILE A 26 3.47 -3.36 2.61
N LEU A 27 2.46 -2.59 2.98
CA LEU A 27 1.19 -3.10 3.50
C LEU A 27 0.11 -2.90 2.46
N TRP A 28 -0.67 -3.94 2.17
CA TRP A 28 -1.75 -3.86 1.18
C TRP A 28 -2.99 -4.62 1.62
N GLY A 29 -4.16 -4.09 1.31
CA GLY A 29 -5.42 -4.82 1.51
C GLY A 29 -5.62 -5.83 0.39
N ARG A 30 -5.91 -7.09 0.73
CA ARG A 30 -6.20 -8.14 -0.27
C ARG A 30 -7.43 -7.80 -1.11
N ARG A 31 -8.37 -7.05 -0.54
CA ARG A 31 -9.66 -6.67 -1.15
C ARG A 31 -9.64 -5.25 -1.73
N ASP A 32 -8.47 -4.64 -1.92
CA ASP A 32 -8.38 -3.30 -2.53
C ASP A 32 -8.76 -3.35 -4.02
N VAL A 33 -9.85 -2.66 -4.37
CA VAL A 33 -10.35 -2.51 -5.74
C VAL A 33 -9.99 -1.15 -6.36
N VAL A 34 -9.52 -0.20 -5.55
CA VAL A 34 -9.14 1.15 -5.98
C VAL A 34 -7.72 1.12 -6.54
N VAL A 35 -6.80 0.44 -5.86
CA VAL A 35 -5.44 0.21 -6.33
C VAL A 35 -5.14 -1.29 -6.27
N ARG A 36 -5.10 -1.90 -7.46
CA ARG A 36 -4.90 -3.35 -7.63
C ARG A 36 -3.57 -3.81 -7.00
N SER A 37 -3.57 -5.06 -6.50
CA SER A 37 -2.44 -5.66 -5.78
C SER A 37 -1.14 -5.73 -6.58
N ASN A 38 -1.22 -5.78 -7.91
CA ASN A 38 -0.06 -5.76 -8.80
C ASN A 38 0.81 -4.50 -8.61
N VAL A 39 0.26 -3.40 -8.09
CA VAL A 39 1.04 -2.21 -7.74
C VAL A 39 1.91 -2.48 -6.52
N ALA A 40 1.39 -3.17 -5.50
CA ALA A 40 2.13 -3.57 -4.31
C ALA A 40 3.28 -4.52 -4.66
N GLU A 41 3.00 -5.47 -5.56
CA GLU A 41 3.98 -6.42 -6.10
C GLU A 41 5.08 -5.68 -6.86
N ALA A 42 4.72 -4.71 -7.73
CA ALA A 42 5.71 -3.88 -8.43
C ALA A 42 6.63 -3.11 -7.46
N TYR A 43 6.10 -2.60 -6.34
CA TYR A 43 6.95 -1.99 -5.30
C TYR A 43 7.86 -3.00 -4.61
N LYS A 44 7.35 -4.21 -4.32
CA LYS A 44 8.11 -5.30 -3.71
C LYS A 44 9.27 -5.77 -4.60
N ASP A 45 9.08 -5.75 -5.91
CA ASP A 45 10.10 -6.11 -6.89
C ASP A 45 11.12 -4.99 -7.07
N ALA A 46 10.69 -3.73 -7.01
CA ALA A 46 11.58 -2.58 -7.16
C ALA A 46 12.47 -2.33 -5.93
N ILE A 47 11.95 -2.52 -4.72
CA ILE A 47 12.65 -2.15 -3.47
C ILE A 47 13.41 -3.37 -2.91
N ARG A 48 14.75 -3.31 -2.93
CA ARG A 48 15.64 -4.45 -2.61
C ARG A 48 15.42 -5.07 -1.23
N ASP A 49 15.39 -4.26 -0.16
CA ASP A 49 15.15 -4.73 1.22
C ASP A 49 13.72 -4.41 1.65
N SER A 50 12.77 -5.04 0.95
CA SER A 50 11.34 -4.88 1.24
C SER A 50 10.65 -6.20 1.53
N ARG A 51 9.62 -6.12 2.37
CA ARG A 51 8.63 -7.18 2.57
C ARG A 51 7.25 -6.67 2.16
N LEU A 52 6.44 -7.56 1.58
CA LEU A 52 5.04 -7.31 1.25
C LEU A 52 4.16 -8.11 2.19
N VAL A 53 3.23 -7.44 2.85
CA VAL A 53 2.25 -8.04 3.74
C VAL A 53 0.86 -7.71 3.21
N PHE A 54 0.09 -8.75 2.94
CA PHE A 54 -1.31 -8.61 2.64
C PHE A 54 -2.14 -8.74 3.91
N LEU A 55 -3.07 -7.81 4.07
CA LEU A 55 -4.08 -7.82 5.11
C LEU A 55 -5.34 -8.41 4.48
N GLU A 56 -5.65 -9.66 4.81
CA GLU A 56 -6.65 -10.47 4.09
C GLU A 56 -8.06 -9.86 4.14
N GLU A 57 -8.44 -9.26 5.27
CA GLU A 57 -9.69 -8.53 5.43
C GLU A 57 -9.60 -7.06 4.99
N GLY A 58 -8.39 -6.56 4.70
CA GLY A 58 -8.14 -5.18 4.32
C GLY A 58 -8.59 -4.86 2.90
N ALA A 59 -9.28 -3.72 2.74
CA ALA A 59 -9.57 -3.09 1.45
C ALA A 59 -8.62 -1.90 1.20
N HIS A 60 -9.10 -0.80 0.59
CA HIS A 60 -8.27 0.38 0.30
C HIS A 60 -7.75 1.14 1.54
N SER A 61 -8.38 0.93 2.69
CA SER A 61 -7.93 1.43 3.99
C SER A 61 -7.62 0.24 4.90
N PRO A 62 -6.56 -0.52 4.61
CA PRO A 62 -6.37 -1.81 5.26
C PRO A 62 -6.09 -1.68 6.77
N ALA A 63 -5.61 -0.52 7.23
CA ALA A 63 -5.41 -0.22 8.64
C ALA A 63 -6.72 -0.25 9.47
N THR A 64 -7.87 0.08 8.88
CA THR A 64 -9.15 0.06 9.61
C THR A 64 -9.66 -1.36 9.83
N ALA A 65 -9.31 -2.31 8.95
CA ALA A 65 -9.63 -3.72 9.14
C ALA A 65 -8.77 -4.33 10.27
N VAL A 66 -7.50 -3.92 10.37
CA VAL A 66 -6.58 -4.41 11.43
C VAL A 66 -6.97 -3.90 12.82
N LEU A 67 -7.55 -2.70 12.93
CA LEU A 67 -8.05 -2.19 14.21
C LEU A 67 -9.17 -3.07 14.78
N ILE A 68 -10.02 -3.65 13.92
CA ILE A 68 -11.08 -4.56 14.36
C ILE A 68 -10.48 -5.85 14.94
N ASP A 69 -9.43 -6.40 14.33
CA ASP A 69 -8.77 -7.62 14.84
C ASP A 69 -7.99 -7.40 16.14
N LEU A 70 -7.40 -6.20 16.33
CA LEU A 70 -6.70 -5.86 17.58
C LEU A 70 -7.66 -5.55 18.75
N GLU A 71 -8.85 -5.03 18.46
CA GLU A 71 -9.91 -4.80 19.47
C GLU A 71 -10.71 -6.07 19.81
N SER A 72 -10.66 -7.09 18.94
CA SER A 72 -11.39 -8.36 19.12
C SER A 72 -10.54 -9.47 19.76
N GLY A 73 -9.30 -9.18 20.17
CA GLY A 73 -8.29 -10.18 20.52
C GLY A 73 -7.30 -9.80 21.63
N LEU A 74 -7.73 -9.00 22.61
CA LEU A 74 -7.20 -8.99 23.99
C LEU A 74 -8.30 -9.36 24.97
#